data_AF-A0A538AL28-F1
#
_entry.id   AF-A0A538AL28-F1
#
_cell.length_a   1.000
_cell.length_b   1.000
_cell.length_c   1.000
_cell.angle_alpha   90.00
_cell.angle_beta   90.00
_cell.angle_gamma   90.00
#
_symmetry.space_group_name_H-M   'P 1'
#
loop_
_entity.id
_entity.type
_entity.pdbx_description
1 polymer ?
#
loop_
_entity_poly.entity_id
_entity_poly.type
_entity_poly.pdbx_seq_one_letter_code
_entity_poly.pdbx_strand_id
1 'polypeptide(L)'
;MPVLLGLAAAQPTLRRSTIHHVRTDAAAFFVIDTSRSMLAAPSAGATTRFERARSDALALRSDLADLPAGIASLTDRLLPHLFPTGSTSAFRSTLERAIGVERPPPERVAQRATTLFGLTALSTQNYFADSAKRRVVIVFTDGESSPFDQSELANDFRGAHIRPVFIHVWNDDERVFGKNGKAESYRPDPASSGDLDRLARAAGGRVFSEHDLGDAARAVRAEVGNGPRVVTGRDESSYSLTPYAAFAALLALAFVLWQRNLWGLVRIPDLPARAAKPI
;
A
#
# COMPACT_ATOMS: atom_id res chain seq x y z
N MET A 1 9.00 11.38 -39.46
CA MET A 1 9.86 11.94 -38.40
C MET A 1 9.16 13.04 -37.59
N PRO A 2 8.82 14.22 -38.15
CA PRO A 2 8.27 15.33 -37.36
C PRO A 2 6.92 15.01 -36.69
N VAL A 3 6.07 14.20 -37.33
CA VAL A 3 4.77 13.78 -36.78
C VAL A 3 4.91 12.89 -35.53
N LEU A 4 5.89 11.97 -35.52
CA LEU A 4 6.12 11.06 -34.38
C LEU A 4 6.78 11.78 -33.19
N LEU A 5 7.67 12.74 -33.47
CA LEU A 5 8.23 13.64 -32.45
C LEU A 5 7.15 14.57 -31.87
N GLY A 6 6.25 15.09 -32.71
CA GLY A 6 5.08 15.86 -32.28
C GLY A 6 4.14 15.05 -31.38
N LEU A 7 3.89 13.78 -31.72
CA LEU A 7 3.09 12.87 -30.89
C LEU A 7 3.78 12.52 -29.55
N ALA A 8 5.11 12.37 -29.53
CA ALA A 8 5.84 12.16 -28.29
C ALA A 8 5.83 13.42 -27.39
N ALA A 9 5.96 14.61 -27.99
CA ALA A 9 5.88 15.89 -27.28
C ALA A 9 4.47 16.19 -26.75
N ALA A 10 3.42 15.68 -27.42
CA ALA A 10 2.02 15.84 -26.99
C ALA A 10 1.64 15.01 -25.74
N GLN A 11 2.56 14.19 -25.21
CA GLN A 11 2.37 13.37 -24.00
C GLN A 11 1.00 12.67 -23.93
N PRO A 12 0.65 11.83 -24.93
CA PRO A 12 -0.65 11.17 -24.95
C PRO A 12 -0.82 10.29 -23.72
N THR A 13 -1.96 10.45 -23.04
CA THR A 13 -2.34 9.63 -21.88
C THR A 13 -3.62 8.86 -22.21
N LEU A 14 -3.61 7.57 -21.92
CA LEU A 14 -4.83 6.75 -21.97
C LEU A 14 -5.51 6.82 -20.60
N ARG A 15 -6.70 7.40 -20.55
CA ARG A 15 -7.53 7.41 -19.34
C ARG A 15 -8.47 6.21 -19.35
N ARG A 16 -8.39 5.38 -18.31
CA ARG A 16 -9.38 4.33 -18.04
C ARG A 16 -10.14 4.69 -16.79
N SER A 17 -11.47 4.83 -16.92
CA SER A 17 -12.35 5.08 -15.79
C SER A 17 -13.09 3.81 -15.41
N THR A 18 -13.05 3.44 -14.14
CA THR A 18 -13.84 2.33 -13.60
C THR A 18 -14.85 2.89 -12.61
N ILE A 19 -16.12 2.52 -12.77
CA ILE A 19 -17.19 2.87 -11.85
C ILE A 19 -17.13 1.87 -10.69
N HIS A 20 -16.98 2.37 -9.47
CA HIS A 20 -17.01 1.54 -8.27
C HIS A 20 -18.27 1.81 -7.45
N HIS A 21 -18.95 0.72 -7.09
CA HIS A 21 -20.06 0.75 -6.15
C HIS A 21 -19.49 0.58 -4.75
N VAL A 22 -19.74 1.57 -3.90
CA VAL A 22 -19.15 1.65 -2.57
C VAL A 22 -20.26 1.81 -1.54
N ARG A 23 -20.12 1.18 -0.38
CA ARG A 23 -21.06 1.36 0.74
C ARG A 23 -20.98 2.77 1.32
N THR A 24 -22.14 3.31 1.69
CA THR A 24 -22.24 4.64 2.31
C THR A 24 -22.51 4.59 3.81
N ASP A 25 -22.98 3.44 4.29
CA ASP A 25 -23.39 3.20 5.68
C ASP A 25 -22.31 2.46 6.50
N ALA A 26 -21.20 2.08 5.86
CA ALA A 26 -20.10 1.36 6.47
C ALA A 26 -18.75 1.87 5.98
N ALA A 27 -17.73 1.80 6.83
CA ALA A 27 -16.36 2.11 6.46
C ALA A 27 -15.36 1.30 7.30
N ALA A 28 -14.19 1.08 6.73
CA ALA A 28 -13.06 0.42 7.38
C ALA A 28 -11.88 1.38 7.56
N PHE A 29 -11.14 1.24 8.65
CA PHE A 29 -9.82 1.85 8.81
C PHE A 29 -8.76 0.77 8.91
N PHE A 30 -7.75 0.86 8.06
CA PHE A 30 -6.56 0.02 8.12
C PHE A 30 -5.52 0.75 8.97
N VAL A 31 -5.19 0.18 10.12
CA VAL A 31 -4.17 0.71 11.02
C VAL A 31 -2.94 -0.17 10.90
N ILE A 32 -1.83 0.43 10.49
CA ILE A 32 -0.56 -0.27 10.34
C ILE A 32 0.35 0.14 11.49
N ASP A 33 0.76 -0.83 12.30
CA ASP A 33 1.82 -0.64 13.28
C ASP A 33 3.13 -0.32 12.54
N THR A 34 3.73 0.81 12.90
CA THR A 34 4.98 1.31 12.33
C THR A 34 6.07 1.45 13.39
N SER A 35 5.95 0.76 14.51
CA SER A 35 6.98 0.70 15.53
C SER A 35 8.24 -0.04 15.06
N ARG A 36 9.33 0.10 15.81
CA ARG A 36 10.61 -0.53 15.47
C ARG A 36 10.55 -2.06 15.46
N SER A 37 9.73 -2.69 16.29
CA SER A 37 9.58 -4.15 16.32
C SER A 37 9.02 -4.70 15.00
N MET A 38 8.32 -3.87 14.23
CA MET A 38 7.87 -4.21 12.88
C MET A 38 9.01 -4.33 11.84
N LEU A 39 10.27 -4.00 12.19
CA LEU A 39 11.46 -4.37 11.40
C LEU A 39 11.92 -5.80 11.64
N ALA A 40 11.30 -6.53 12.56
CA ALA A 40 11.70 -7.91 12.83
C ALA A 40 11.50 -8.79 11.58
N ALA A 41 12.46 -9.67 11.35
CA ALA A 41 12.47 -10.62 10.25
C ALA A 41 13.19 -11.92 10.68
N PRO A 42 13.03 -13.04 9.95
CA PRO A 42 13.72 -14.30 10.27
C PRO A 42 15.24 -14.23 10.07
N SER A 43 15.71 -13.40 9.12
CA SER A 43 17.14 -13.22 8.84
C SER A 43 17.42 -11.83 8.25
N ALA A 44 18.69 -11.42 8.27
CA ALA A 44 19.10 -10.16 7.65
C ALA A 44 18.72 -10.14 6.16
N GLY A 45 17.98 -9.11 5.74
CA GLY A 45 17.52 -8.93 4.36
C GLY A 45 16.27 -9.75 3.97
N ALA A 46 15.71 -10.55 4.88
CA ALA A 46 14.40 -11.16 4.67
C ALA A 46 13.27 -10.13 4.81
N THR A 47 12.08 -10.48 4.32
CA THR A 47 10.89 -9.62 4.42
C THR A 47 10.53 -9.36 5.88
N THR A 48 10.44 -8.08 6.23
CA THR A 48 10.10 -7.63 7.59
C THR A 48 8.61 -7.78 7.90
N ARG A 49 8.22 -7.82 9.18
CA ARG A 49 6.81 -7.74 9.61
C ARG A 49 6.08 -6.58 8.94
N PHE A 50 6.68 -5.39 8.89
CA PHE A 50 6.08 -4.23 8.24
C PHE A 50 5.80 -4.46 6.75
N GLU A 51 6.72 -5.08 6.01
CA GLU A 51 6.54 -5.37 4.59
C GLU A 51 5.45 -6.43 4.37
N ARG A 52 5.37 -7.45 5.23
CA ARG A 52 4.29 -8.45 5.20
C ARG A 52 2.94 -7.81 5.51
N ALA A 53 2.84 -7.07 6.62
CA ALA A 53 1.64 -6.30 6.99
C ALA A 53 1.15 -5.39 5.85
N ARG A 54 2.07 -4.74 5.13
CA ARG A 54 1.74 -3.90 3.97
C ARG A 54 1.16 -4.72 2.82
N SER A 55 1.81 -5.84 2.48
CA SER A 55 1.34 -6.76 1.44
C SER A 55 -0.05 -7.32 1.78
N ASP A 56 -0.23 -7.74 3.02
CA ASP A 56 -1.46 -8.35 3.51
C ASP A 56 -2.61 -7.34 3.59
N ALA A 57 -2.32 -6.10 3.98
CA ALA A 57 -3.28 -5.01 3.93
C ALA A 57 -3.76 -4.71 2.50
N LEU A 58 -2.87 -4.80 1.49
CA LEU A 58 -3.27 -4.66 0.08
C LEU A 58 -4.15 -5.82 -0.38
N ALA A 59 -3.81 -7.05 0.00
CA ALA A 59 -4.60 -8.24 -0.33
C ALA A 59 -6.00 -8.16 0.31
N LEU A 60 -6.07 -7.86 1.61
CA LEU A 60 -7.33 -7.71 2.33
C LEU A 60 -8.17 -6.53 1.81
N ARG A 61 -7.53 -5.41 1.44
CA ARG A 61 -8.23 -4.27 0.81
C ARG A 61 -8.89 -4.66 -0.51
N SER A 62 -8.24 -5.51 -1.31
CA SER A 62 -8.77 -6.01 -2.58
C SER A 62 -10.04 -6.84 -2.36
N ASP A 63 -10.06 -7.67 -1.31
CA ASP A 63 -11.26 -8.42 -0.94
C ASP A 63 -12.39 -7.50 -0.44
N LEU A 64 -12.04 -6.39 0.21
CA LEU A 64 -13.00 -5.42 0.74
C LEU A 64 -13.24 -4.23 -0.22
N ALA A 65 -13.11 -4.45 -1.54
CA ALA A 65 -13.18 -3.42 -2.59
C ALA A 65 -14.39 -2.47 -2.47
N ASP A 66 -15.54 -2.99 -2.02
CA ASP A 66 -16.82 -2.28 -1.91
C ASP A 66 -16.98 -1.44 -0.63
N LEU A 67 -16.02 -1.50 0.29
CA LEU A 67 -15.99 -0.66 1.49
C LEU A 67 -15.07 0.56 1.29
N PRO A 68 -15.51 1.77 1.70
CA PRO A 68 -14.58 2.87 1.89
C PRO A 68 -13.53 2.46 2.91
N ALA A 69 -12.26 2.62 2.55
CA ALA A 69 -11.13 2.24 3.40
C ALA A 69 -10.22 3.45 3.65
N GLY A 70 -9.99 3.74 4.93
CA GLY A 70 -8.98 4.70 5.38
C GLY A 70 -7.69 3.99 5.78
N ILE A 71 -6.62 4.76 5.95
CA ILE A 71 -5.33 4.27 6.44
C ILE A 71 -4.83 5.18 7.55
N ALA A 72 -4.35 4.58 8.63
CA ALA A 72 -3.64 5.24 9.70
C ALA A 72 -2.36 4.44 10.07
N SER A 73 -1.35 5.12 10.59
CA SER A 73 -0.18 4.48 11.19
C SER A 73 -0.28 4.53 12.70
N LEU A 74 0.26 3.52 13.37
CA LEU A 74 0.29 3.43 14.83
C LEU A 74 1.73 3.25 15.32
N THR A 75 2.14 4.11 16.24
CA THR A 75 3.33 3.91 17.09
C THR A 75 2.90 4.11 18.54
N ASP A 76 3.31 5.21 19.17
CA ASP A 76 2.81 5.64 20.47
C ASP A 76 1.52 6.46 20.37
N ARG A 77 1.11 6.75 19.14
CA ARG A 77 -0.14 7.43 18.79
C ARG A 77 -0.64 6.94 17.45
N LEU A 78 -1.92 7.17 17.20
CA LEU A 78 -2.53 6.94 15.89
C LEU A 78 -2.46 8.21 15.04
N LEU A 79 -2.08 8.08 13.76
CA LEU A 79 -2.05 9.19 12.81
C LEU A 79 -2.73 8.82 11.49
N PRO A 80 -3.70 9.64 11.01
CA PRO A 80 -4.39 9.37 9.77
C PRO A 80 -3.53 9.78 8.56
N HIS A 81 -3.46 8.89 7.57
CA HIS A 81 -2.81 9.17 6.27
C HIS A 81 -3.81 9.25 5.12
N LEU A 82 -4.94 8.57 5.25
CA LEU A 82 -6.01 8.57 4.27
C LEU A 82 -7.35 8.38 4.99
N PHE A 83 -8.28 9.30 4.82
CA PHE A 83 -9.65 9.11 5.30
C PHE A 83 -10.41 8.13 4.39
N PRO A 84 -11.48 7.46 4.89
CA PRO A 84 -12.14 6.39 4.15
C PRO A 84 -12.60 6.82 2.76
N THR A 85 -12.08 6.13 1.75
CA THR A 85 -12.40 6.38 0.34
C THR A 85 -12.63 5.08 -0.41
N GLY A 86 -13.45 5.15 -1.47
CA GLY A 86 -13.65 4.04 -2.40
C GLY A 86 -12.46 3.79 -3.32
N SER A 87 -11.54 4.76 -3.47
CA SER A 87 -10.42 4.65 -4.41
C SER A 87 -9.39 3.63 -3.94
N THR A 88 -9.24 2.56 -4.70
CA THR A 88 -8.22 1.52 -4.45
C THR A 88 -6.82 2.02 -4.81
N SER A 89 -6.73 2.92 -5.80
CA SER A 89 -5.49 3.52 -6.23
C SER A 89 -4.92 4.48 -5.18
N ALA A 90 -5.76 5.32 -4.56
CA ALA A 90 -5.37 6.19 -3.46
C ALA A 90 -4.90 5.37 -2.25
N PHE A 91 -5.64 4.32 -1.88
CA PHE A 91 -5.26 3.40 -0.80
C PHE A 91 -3.88 2.80 -1.03
N ARG A 92 -3.65 2.18 -2.20
CA ARG A 92 -2.35 1.56 -2.54
C ARG A 92 -1.22 2.59 -2.51
N SER A 93 -1.43 3.74 -3.15
CA SER A 93 -0.42 4.81 -3.21
C SER A 93 -0.02 5.30 -1.82
N THR A 94 -0.98 5.54 -0.93
CA THR A 94 -0.70 5.99 0.44
C THR A 94 0.07 4.91 1.21
N LEU A 95 -0.40 3.66 1.15
CA LEU A 95 0.22 2.56 1.89
C LEU A 95 1.66 2.28 1.42
N GLU A 96 1.93 2.39 0.11
CA GLU A 96 3.27 2.14 -0.45
C GLU A 96 4.25 3.30 -0.26
N ARG A 97 3.76 4.55 -0.21
CA ARG A 97 4.64 5.75 -0.32
C ARG A 97 4.65 6.64 0.91
N ALA A 98 3.58 6.66 1.71
CA ALA A 98 3.45 7.59 2.83
C ALA A 98 3.81 6.95 4.18
N ILE A 99 3.72 5.62 4.28
CA ILE A 99 3.88 4.89 5.55
C ILE A 99 5.22 4.15 5.55
N GLY A 100 5.91 4.22 6.68
CA GLY A 100 7.13 3.47 6.94
C GLY A 100 7.38 3.29 8.42
N VAL A 101 8.25 2.35 8.78
CA VAL A 101 8.65 2.15 10.18
C VAL A 101 9.30 3.43 10.72
N GLU A 102 8.85 3.84 11.91
CA GLU A 102 9.19 5.09 12.58
C GLU A 102 8.97 6.33 11.70
N ARG A 103 7.97 6.28 10.80
CA ARG A 103 7.57 7.39 9.94
C ARG A 103 6.05 7.65 10.06
N PRO A 104 5.65 8.68 10.83
CA PRO A 104 6.51 9.60 11.59
C PRO A 104 7.13 8.93 12.84
N PRO A 105 8.22 9.48 13.39
CA PRO A 105 8.87 8.91 14.57
C PRO A 105 7.92 8.94 15.78
N PRO A 106 8.05 7.99 16.71
CA PRO A 106 7.29 8.03 17.96
C PRO A 106 7.65 9.30 18.75
N GLU A 107 6.70 9.81 19.54
CA GLU A 107 6.93 10.95 20.44
C GLU A 107 7.89 10.59 21.58
N ARG A 108 7.78 9.36 22.07
CA ARG A 108 8.63 8.83 23.13
C ARG A 108 9.59 7.78 22.57
N VAL A 109 10.89 8.00 22.80
CA VAL A 109 11.92 7.00 22.53
C VAL A 109 11.91 5.99 23.68
N ALA A 110 11.12 4.91 23.55
CA ALA A 110 11.07 3.80 24.50
C ALA A 110 11.41 2.47 23.81
N GLN A 111 11.92 1.49 24.57
CA GLN A 111 12.20 0.15 24.04
C GLN A 111 10.93 -0.58 23.54
N ARG A 112 9.75 -0.24 24.08
CA ARG A 112 8.43 -0.58 23.56
C ARG A 112 7.71 0.70 23.14
N ALA A 113 7.92 1.11 21.90
CA ALA A 113 7.36 2.36 21.38
C ALA A 113 5.89 2.24 20.94
N THR A 114 5.34 1.02 20.85
CA THR A 114 3.92 0.83 20.52
C THR A 114 3.06 0.97 21.75
N THR A 115 1.99 1.77 21.64
CA THR A 115 0.87 1.67 22.57
C THR A 115 -0.43 1.49 21.80
N LEU A 116 -1.04 0.32 21.95
CA LEU A 116 -2.37 0.04 21.38
C LEU A 116 -3.44 0.97 21.98
N PHE A 117 -3.17 1.62 23.12
CA PHE A 117 -4.05 2.66 23.67
C PHE A 117 -4.23 3.86 22.72
N GLY A 118 -3.27 4.12 21.83
CA GLY A 118 -3.40 5.15 20.80
C GLY A 118 -4.60 4.94 19.87
N LEU A 119 -5.15 3.72 19.81
CA LEU A 119 -6.34 3.40 19.05
C LEU A 119 -7.62 4.09 19.57
N THR A 120 -7.65 4.55 20.82
CA THR A 120 -8.79 5.34 21.37
C THR A 120 -9.09 6.60 20.55
N ALA A 121 -8.10 7.12 19.81
CA ALA A 121 -8.27 8.22 18.87
C ALA A 121 -9.32 7.93 17.78
N LEU A 122 -9.53 6.67 17.39
CA LEU A 122 -10.56 6.28 16.41
C LEU A 122 -11.98 6.57 16.91
N SER A 123 -12.17 6.48 18.23
CA SER A 123 -13.44 6.75 18.89
C SER A 123 -13.69 8.24 19.11
N THR A 124 -12.63 9.02 19.32
CA THR A 124 -12.72 10.39 19.85
C THR A 124 -12.42 11.49 18.82
N GLN A 125 -11.76 11.18 17.70
CA GLN A 125 -11.24 12.19 16.75
C GLN A 125 -11.88 12.14 15.36
N ASN A 126 -13.14 11.67 15.25
CA ASN A 126 -13.93 11.72 14.01
C ASN A 126 -13.25 11.09 12.78
N TYR A 127 -12.56 9.97 12.96
CA TYR A 127 -11.95 9.22 11.85
C TYR A 127 -13.01 8.73 10.86
N PHE A 128 -14.16 8.29 11.37
CA PHE A 128 -15.29 7.84 10.57
C PHE A 128 -16.27 8.97 10.31
N ALA A 129 -16.78 9.06 9.08
CA ALA A 129 -17.91 9.95 8.77
C ALA A 129 -19.16 9.55 9.58
N ASP A 130 -20.01 10.52 9.91
CA ASP A 130 -21.25 10.29 10.68
C ASP A 130 -22.26 9.37 9.95
N SER A 131 -22.15 9.29 8.63
CA SER A 131 -22.92 8.36 7.80
C SER A 131 -22.51 6.90 7.99
N ALA A 132 -21.27 6.62 8.41
CA ALA A 132 -20.79 5.27 8.65
C ALA A 132 -21.33 4.73 9.99
N LYS A 133 -22.44 3.99 9.90
CA LYS A 133 -23.09 3.31 11.03
C LYS A 133 -22.41 2.00 11.41
N ARG A 134 -21.69 1.37 10.46
CA ARG A 134 -20.86 0.18 10.69
C ARG A 134 -19.39 0.56 10.54
N ARG A 135 -18.66 0.54 11.65
CA ARG A 135 -17.26 0.99 11.72
C ARG A 135 -16.38 -0.20 12.06
N VAL A 136 -15.47 -0.54 11.16
CA VAL A 136 -14.50 -1.61 11.39
C VAL A 136 -13.10 -1.02 11.39
N VAL A 137 -12.28 -1.48 12.32
CA VAL A 137 -10.87 -1.13 12.39
C VAL A 137 -10.08 -2.42 12.20
N ILE A 138 -9.19 -2.44 11.23
CA ILE A 138 -8.34 -3.57 10.90
C ILE A 138 -6.92 -3.17 11.28
N VAL A 139 -6.38 -3.76 12.35
CA VAL A 139 -5.06 -3.39 12.90
C VAL A 139 -4.06 -4.47 12.55
N PHE A 140 -3.00 -4.11 11.84
CA PHE A 140 -1.85 -4.97 11.56
C PHE A 140 -0.75 -4.63 12.56
N THR A 141 -0.46 -5.54 13.49
CA THR A 141 0.49 -5.32 14.59
C THR A 141 1.12 -6.64 15.01
N ASP A 142 2.29 -6.58 15.63
CA ASP A 142 2.91 -7.71 16.32
C ASP A 142 2.38 -7.88 17.76
N GLY A 143 1.42 -7.02 18.17
CA GLY A 143 0.77 -7.06 19.48
C GLY A 143 1.65 -6.60 20.63
N GLU A 144 2.89 -6.18 20.37
CA GLU A 144 3.87 -5.84 21.40
C GLU A 144 3.66 -4.40 21.91
N SER A 145 2.72 -4.25 22.85
CA SER A 145 2.38 -2.96 23.43
C SER A 145 3.07 -2.72 24.78
N SER A 146 3.33 -1.45 25.09
CA SER A 146 3.49 -1.00 26.48
C SER A 146 2.20 -1.26 27.28
N PRO A 147 2.23 -1.46 28.61
CA PRO A 147 1.04 -1.66 29.42
C PRO A 147 0.03 -0.50 29.31
N PHE A 148 -1.26 -0.82 29.22
CA PHE A 148 -2.37 0.13 29.17
C PHE A 148 -3.66 -0.53 29.71
N ASP A 149 -4.70 0.28 29.94
CA ASP A 149 -6.02 -0.22 30.32
C ASP A 149 -6.78 -0.76 29.09
N GLN A 150 -6.79 -2.08 28.93
CA GLN A 150 -7.51 -2.76 27.87
C GLN A 150 -9.04 -2.60 27.99
N SER A 151 -9.55 -2.43 29.22
CA SER A 151 -10.97 -2.27 29.48
C SER A 151 -11.45 -0.90 29.03
N GLU A 152 -10.65 0.14 29.26
CA GLU A 152 -10.91 1.50 28.77
C GLU A 152 -11.01 1.53 27.25
N LEU A 153 -9.99 1.01 26.54
CA LEU A 153 -10.01 0.94 25.07
C LEU A 153 -11.21 0.13 24.54
N ALA A 154 -11.53 -0.99 25.19
CA ALA A 154 -12.71 -1.78 24.85
C ALA A 154 -14.03 -1.02 25.08
N ASN A 155 -14.14 -0.23 26.14
CA ASN A 155 -15.30 0.62 26.41
C ASN A 155 -15.46 1.69 25.32
N ASP A 156 -14.37 2.36 24.96
CA ASP A 156 -14.38 3.39 23.91
C ASP A 156 -14.83 2.83 22.56
N PHE A 157 -14.30 1.67 22.17
CA PHE A 157 -14.70 1.01 20.93
C PHE A 157 -16.18 0.61 20.93
N ARG A 158 -16.68 0.08 22.05
CA ARG A 158 -18.11 -0.26 22.19
C ARG A 158 -18.99 0.99 22.10
N GLY A 159 -18.60 2.07 22.78
CA GLY A 159 -19.31 3.35 22.77
C GLY A 159 -19.36 4.00 21.38
N ALA A 160 -18.28 3.89 20.61
CA ALA A 160 -18.19 4.41 19.24
C ALA A 160 -18.72 3.46 18.16
N HIS A 161 -19.24 2.28 18.54
CA HIS A 161 -19.68 1.19 17.65
C HIS A 161 -18.59 0.73 16.67
N ILE A 162 -17.34 0.68 17.15
CA ILE A 162 -16.18 0.22 16.40
C ILE A 162 -15.96 -1.26 16.69
N ARG A 163 -15.82 -2.06 15.63
CA ARG A 163 -15.43 -3.47 15.71
C ARG A 163 -13.97 -3.63 15.29
N PRO A 164 -13.06 -4.02 16.20
CA PRO A 164 -11.68 -4.26 15.82
C PRO A 164 -11.48 -5.67 15.27
N VAL A 165 -10.63 -5.76 14.25
CA VAL A 165 -10.08 -6.99 13.69
C VAL A 165 -8.57 -6.82 13.75
N PHE A 166 -7.90 -7.65 14.54
CA PHE A 166 -6.45 -7.61 14.65
C PHE A 166 -5.83 -8.68 13.76
N ILE A 167 -4.83 -8.30 12.97
CA ILE A 167 -3.98 -9.21 12.21
C ILE A 167 -2.63 -9.24 12.92
N HIS A 168 -2.33 -10.40 13.51
CA HIS A 168 -1.11 -10.62 14.28
C HIS A 168 0.03 -11.03 13.33
N VAL A 169 0.99 -10.14 13.17
CA VAL A 169 2.14 -10.28 12.26
C VAL A 169 3.38 -10.58 13.11
N TRP A 170 3.61 -11.86 13.39
CA TRP A 170 4.57 -12.25 14.43
C TRP A 170 5.09 -13.68 14.24
N ASN A 171 6.35 -13.90 14.61
CA ASN A 171 6.98 -15.20 14.77
C ASN A 171 8.06 -15.13 15.88
N ASP A 172 8.32 -16.24 16.57
CA ASP A 172 9.22 -16.35 17.73
C ASP A 172 10.71 -16.25 17.38
N ASP A 173 11.08 -16.65 16.17
CA ASP A 173 12.46 -16.69 15.69
C ASP A 173 12.91 -15.38 15.01
N GLU A 174 12.08 -14.35 15.00
CA GLU A 174 12.39 -13.10 14.32
C GLU A 174 13.28 -12.17 15.14
N ARG A 175 14.10 -11.35 14.45
CA ARG A 175 14.99 -10.36 15.05
C ARG A 175 14.96 -9.08 14.25
N VAL A 176 15.19 -7.95 14.92
CA VAL A 176 15.45 -6.67 14.25
C VAL A 176 16.91 -6.65 13.83
N PHE A 177 17.18 -6.35 12.56
CA PHE A 177 18.53 -6.25 12.02
C PHE A 177 18.87 -4.79 11.74
N GLY A 178 20.02 -4.34 12.25
CA GLY A 178 20.53 -3.01 11.97
C GLY A 178 21.01 -2.87 10.52
N LYS A 179 21.34 -1.63 10.11
CA LYS A 179 21.85 -1.33 8.75
C LYS A 179 23.10 -2.11 8.35
N ASN A 180 23.86 -2.62 9.32
CA ASN A 180 25.05 -3.44 9.13
C ASN A 180 24.75 -4.94 9.01
N GLY A 181 23.47 -5.34 8.99
CA GLY A 181 23.03 -6.73 8.94
C GLY A 181 23.17 -7.48 10.27
N LYS A 182 23.59 -6.82 11.35
CA LYS A 182 23.71 -7.46 12.68
C LYS A 182 22.38 -7.42 13.42
N ALA A 183 22.02 -8.54 14.05
CA ALA A 183 20.84 -8.62 14.90
C ALA A 183 21.00 -7.72 16.13
N GLU A 184 19.95 -6.98 16.46
CA GLU A 184 19.84 -6.19 17.68
C GLU A 184 19.53 -7.11 18.89
N SER A 185 19.56 -6.53 20.09
CA SER A 185 19.19 -7.23 21.33
C SER A 185 17.70 -7.51 21.45
N TYR A 186 16.88 -6.97 20.54
CA TYR A 186 15.45 -7.19 20.48
C TYR A 186 15.11 -8.70 20.37
N ARG A 187 14.05 -9.08 21.09
CA ARG A 187 13.44 -10.41 21.06
C ARG A 187 11.92 -10.24 21.03
N PRO A 188 11.21 -11.03 20.21
CA PRO A 188 9.75 -11.03 20.20
C PRO A 188 9.17 -11.39 21.57
N ASP A 189 8.08 -10.75 21.96
CA ASP A 189 7.37 -11.04 23.22
C ASP A 189 6.36 -12.19 23.00
N PRO A 190 6.56 -13.39 23.58
CA PRO A 190 5.63 -14.50 23.40
C PRO A 190 4.26 -14.25 24.05
N ALA A 191 4.14 -13.27 24.96
CA ALA A 191 2.86 -12.91 25.56
C ALA A 191 1.95 -12.09 24.62
N SER A 192 2.50 -11.52 23.53
CA SER A 192 1.77 -10.60 22.63
C SER A 192 0.49 -11.22 22.07
N SER A 193 0.53 -12.48 21.66
CA SER A 193 -0.63 -13.21 21.15
C SER A 193 -1.75 -13.30 22.20
N GLY A 194 -1.41 -13.61 23.44
CA GLY A 194 -2.39 -13.74 24.52
C GLY A 194 -2.97 -12.39 24.97
N ASP A 195 -2.15 -11.34 24.96
CA ASP A 195 -2.61 -9.98 25.24
C ASP A 195 -3.54 -9.44 24.15
N LEU A 196 -3.19 -9.66 22.89
CA LEU A 196 -4.01 -9.23 21.74
C LEU A 196 -5.36 -9.95 21.72
N ASP A 197 -5.38 -11.26 22.04
CA ASP A 197 -6.61 -12.04 22.18
C ASP A 197 -7.51 -11.53 23.31
N ARG A 198 -6.93 -11.18 24.47
CA ARG A 198 -7.69 -10.60 25.59
C ARG A 198 -8.31 -9.26 25.19
N LEU A 199 -7.54 -8.38 24.56
CA LEU A 199 -8.03 -7.10 24.07
C LEU A 199 -9.16 -7.28 23.05
N ALA A 200 -8.95 -8.14 22.05
CA ALA A 200 -9.94 -8.38 21.02
C ALA A 200 -11.26 -8.87 21.61
N ARG A 201 -11.22 -9.84 22.54
CA ARG A 201 -12.43 -10.34 23.23
C ARG A 201 -13.12 -9.24 24.03
N ALA A 202 -12.37 -8.42 24.77
CA ALA A 202 -12.93 -7.33 25.56
C ALA A 202 -13.64 -6.28 24.67
N ALA A 203 -13.05 -5.95 23.52
CA ALA A 203 -13.62 -5.01 22.57
C ALA A 203 -14.71 -5.62 21.65
N GLY A 204 -15.00 -6.91 21.76
CA GLY A 204 -15.95 -7.63 20.88
C GLY A 204 -15.43 -7.78 19.44
N GLY A 205 -14.12 -7.85 19.28
CA GLY A 205 -13.41 -8.10 18.03
C GLY A 205 -12.81 -9.50 17.95
N ARG A 206 -11.92 -9.70 16.98
CA ARG A 206 -11.24 -10.98 16.70
C ARG A 206 -9.78 -10.76 16.31
N VAL A 207 -8.93 -11.76 16.58
CA VAL A 207 -7.53 -11.81 16.14
C VAL A 207 -7.40 -12.89 15.07
N PHE A 208 -6.61 -12.62 14.04
CA PHE A 208 -6.25 -13.54 12.97
C PHE A 208 -4.74 -13.53 12.77
N SER A 209 -4.18 -14.64 12.29
CA SER A 209 -2.79 -14.66 11.82
C SER A 209 -2.67 -13.95 10.47
N GLU A 210 -1.46 -13.51 10.11
CA GLU A 210 -1.11 -13.08 8.74
C GLU A 210 -1.45 -14.13 7.67
N HIS A 211 -1.58 -15.42 8.04
CA HIS A 211 -1.96 -16.50 7.11
C HIS A 211 -3.48 -16.65 6.91
N ASP A 212 -4.32 -16.00 7.73
CA ASP A 212 -5.78 -16.20 7.78
C ASP A 212 -6.55 -14.99 7.21
N LEU A 213 -5.98 -14.26 6.26
CA LEU A 213 -6.58 -13.03 5.70
C LEU A 213 -7.96 -13.25 5.10
N GLY A 214 -8.21 -14.43 4.52
CA GLY A 214 -9.53 -14.78 3.98
C GLY A 214 -10.60 -14.88 5.07
N ASP A 215 -10.24 -15.40 6.25
CA ASP A 215 -11.12 -15.45 7.42
C ASP A 215 -11.33 -14.07 8.02
N ALA A 216 -10.29 -13.24 8.07
CA ALA A 216 -10.42 -11.84 8.45
C ALA A 216 -11.39 -11.10 7.52
N ALA A 217 -11.27 -11.27 6.20
CA ALA A 217 -12.17 -10.66 5.22
C ALA A 217 -13.63 -11.11 5.43
N ARG A 218 -13.86 -12.41 5.68
CA ARG A 218 -15.19 -12.94 6.00
C ARG A 218 -15.75 -12.33 7.29
N ALA A 219 -14.93 -12.23 8.34
CA ALA A 219 -15.34 -11.63 9.60
C ALA A 219 -15.72 -10.15 9.43
N VAL A 220 -14.91 -9.37 8.72
CA VAL A 220 -15.23 -7.96 8.41
C VAL A 220 -16.55 -7.84 7.65
N ARG A 221 -16.76 -8.67 6.61
CA ARG A 221 -18.03 -8.66 5.87
C ARG A 221 -19.23 -9.05 6.74
N ALA A 222 -19.06 -9.99 7.67
CA ALA A 222 -20.12 -10.37 8.61
C ALA A 222 -20.48 -9.22 9.58
N GLU A 223 -19.48 -8.50 10.10
CA GLU A 223 -19.71 -7.35 10.98
C GLU A 223 -20.41 -6.18 10.26
N VAL A 224 -20.00 -5.94 9.02
CA VAL A 224 -20.51 -4.84 8.18
C VAL A 224 -21.88 -5.19 7.57
N GLY A 225 -22.17 -6.47 7.38
CA GLY A 225 -23.43 -6.99 6.87
C GLY A 225 -23.71 -6.58 5.42
N ASN A 226 -25.00 -6.41 5.10
CA ASN A 226 -25.45 -5.85 3.82
C ASN A 226 -25.85 -4.38 4.00
N GLY A 227 -25.72 -3.57 2.94
CA GLY A 227 -26.10 -2.16 2.98
C GLY A 227 -26.19 -1.53 1.59
N PRO A 228 -26.76 -0.31 1.49
CA PRO A 228 -26.87 0.39 0.23
C PRO A 228 -25.49 0.69 -0.35
N ARG A 229 -25.35 0.46 -1.66
CA ARG A 229 -24.16 0.79 -2.42
C ARG A 229 -24.47 1.91 -3.38
N VAL A 230 -23.69 2.97 -3.32
CA VAL A 230 -23.81 4.12 -4.22
C VAL A 230 -22.57 4.15 -5.11
N VAL A 231 -22.73 4.67 -6.32
CA VAL A 231 -21.57 4.98 -7.16
C VAL A 231 -20.84 6.15 -6.54
N THR A 232 -19.74 5.88 -5.85
CA THR A 232 -18.92 6.91 -5.20
C THR A 232 -17.63 7.08 -6.00
N GLY A 233 -17.73 7.80 -7.11
CA GLY A 233 -16.60 8.25 -7.93
C GLY A 233 -16.15 7.30 -9.04
N ARG A 234 -15.41 7.87 -10.01
CA ARG A 234 -14.62 7.14 -11.01
C ARG A 234 -13.18 7.09 -10.52
N ASP A 235 -12.60 5.90 -10.40
CA ASP A 235 -11.14 5.79 -10.32
C ASP A 235 -10.62 6.10 -11.75
N GLU A 236 -9.92 7.22 -11.92
CA GLU A 236 -9.25 7.57 -13.18
C GLU A 236 -7.81 7.09 -13.13
N SER A 237 -7.49 6.07 -13.92
CA SER A 237 -6.10 5.64 -14.13
C SER A 237 -5.60 6.21 -15.45
N SER A 238 -4.47 6.92 -15.42
CA SER A 238 -3.83 7.50 -16.60
C SER A 238 -2.55 6.73 -16.91
N TYR A 239 -2.50 6.08 -18.08
CA TYR A 239 -1.30 5.42 -18.58
C TYR A 239 -0.60 6.35 -19.57
N SER A 240 0.65 6.71 -19.30
CA SER A 240 1.47 7.49 -20.24
C SER A 240 1.85 6.62 -21.43
N LEU A 241 1.48 7.07 -22.64
CA LEU A 241 1.87 6.42 -23.89
C LEU A 241 3.17 7.00 -24.46
N THR A 242 3.73 8.03 -23.81
CA THR A 242 4.99 8.68 -24.16
C THR A 242 6.15 7.69 -24.41
N PRO A 243 6.41 6.66 -23.55
CA PRO A 243 7.51 5.73 -23.81
C PRO A 243 7.32 4.93 -25.10
N TYR A 244 6.10 4.54 -25.45
CA TYR A 244 5.81 3.82 -26.69
C TYR A 244 5.95 4.72 -27.93
N ALA A 245 5.47 5.96 -27.83
CA ALA A 245 5.62 6.96 -28.90
C ALA A 245 7.10 7.32 -29.15
N ALA A 246 7.89 7.48 -28.08
CA ALA A 246 9.33 7.72 -28.18
C ALA A 246 10.05 6.52 -28.83
N PHE A 247 9.71 5.29 -28.46
CA PHE A 247 10.26 4.10 -29.09
C PHE A 247 9.93 3.99 -30.58
N ALA A 248 8.68 4.27 -30.97
CA ALA A 248 8.27 4.31 -32.37
C ALA A 248 9.03 5.38 -33.17
N ALA A 249 9.29 6.54 -32.57
CA ALA A 249 10.10 7.60 -33.18
C ALA A 249 11.56 7.15 -33.40
N LEU A 250 12.16 6.48 -32.41
CA LEU A 250 13.52 5.92 -32.53
C LEU A 250 13.61 4.84 -33.61
N LEU A 251 12.64 3.93 -33.68
CA LEU A 251 12.59 2.90 -34.73
C LEU A 251 12.50 3.50 -36.12
N ALA A 252 11.62 4.50 -36.31
CA ALA A 252 11.51 5.18 -37.59
C ALA A 252 12.83 5.90 -37.96
N LEU A 253 13.59 6.39 -36.97
CA LEU A 253 14.86 7.11 -37.21
C LEU A 253 15.95 6.13 -37.62
N ALA A 254 16.03 5.00 -36.90
CA ALA A 254 16.90 3.89 -37.25
C ALA A 254 16.62 3.39 -38.68
N PHE A 255 15.36 3.27 -39.08
CA PHE A 255 14.99 2.86 -40.43
C PHE A 255 15.46 3.85 -41.51
N VAL A 256 15.27 5.16 -41.30
CA VAL A 256 15.77 6.20 -42.22
C VAL A 256 17.29 6.17 -42.33
N LEU A 257 17.99 6.03 -41.21
CA LEU A 257 19.46 5.93 -41.20
C LEU A 257 19.95 4.67 -41.91
N TRP A 258 19.24 3.55 -41.74
CA TRP A 258 19.55 2.29 -42.42
C TRP A 258 19.36 2.38 -43.94
N GLN A 259 18.24 2.95 -44.41
CA GLN A 259 18.02 3.21 -45.85
C GLN A 259 19.10 4.13 -46.43
N ARG A 260 19.50 5.18 -45.72
CA ARG A 260 20.57 6.09 -46.16
C ARG A 260 21.92 5.39 -46.29
N ASN A 261 22.24 4.47 -45.38
CA ASN A 261 23.51 3.76 -45.40
C ASN A 261 23.57 2.70 -46.52
N LEU A 262 22.44 2.09 -46.88
CA LEU A 262 22.33 1.17 -48.02
C LEU A 262 22.59 1.85 -49.38
N TRP A 263 22.19 3.12 -49.53
CA TRP A 263 22.42 3.89 -50.77
C TRP A 263 23.87 4.37 -50.91
N GLY A 264 24.62 4.45 -49.82
CA GLY A 264 26.06 4.77 -49.83
C GLY A 264 26.96 3.66 -50.39
N LEU A 265 26.47 2.42 -50.43
CA LEU A 265 27.20 1.25 -50.94
C LEU A 265 26.99 0.97 -52.44
N VAL A 266 26.03 1.63 -53.10
CA VAL A 266 25.79 1.52 -54.54
C VAL A 266 26.40 2.74 -55.26
N ARG A 267 27.72 2.93 -55.13
CA ARG A 267 28.48 3.78 -56.06
C ARG A 267 29.10 2.89 -57.12
N ILE A 268 28.57 2.99 -58.33
CA ILE A 268 29.03 2.30 -59.53
C ILE A 268 30.51 2.67 -59.78
N PRO A 269 31.42 1.71 -60.04
CA PRO A 269 32.82 2.01 -60.32
C PRO A 269 32.98 2.74 -61.65
N ASP A 270 33.76 3.82 -61.64
CA ASP A 270 34.10 4.63 -62.82
C ASP A 270 34.75 3.79 -63.93
N LEU A 271 34.21 3.90 -65.15
CA LEU A 271 34.81 3.35 -66.37
C LEU A 271 35.97 4.27 -66.84
N PRO A 272 37.11 3.70 -67.29
CA PRO A 272 38.30 4.49 -67.63
C PRO A 272 38.14 5.29 -68.93
N ALA A 273 38.64 6.53 -68.89
CA ALA A 273 38.63 7.48 -70.00
C ALA A 273 39.41 6.96 -71.23
N ARG A 274 38.72 6.84 -72.37
CA ARG A 274 39.37 6.71 -73.69
C ARG A 274 39.70 8.09 -74.22
N ALA A 275 40.99 8.42 -74.24
CA ALA A 275 41.53 9.60 -74.91
C ALA A 275 41.42 9.45 -76.43
N ALA A 276 40.78 10.43 -77.07
CA ALA A 276 40.79 10.61 -78.51
C ALA A 276 42.12 11.26 -78.95
N LYS A 277 42.71 10.77 -80.04
CA LYS A 277 43.75 11.46 -80.82
C LYS A 277 43.18 11.80 -82.20
N PRO A 278 43.43 13.02 -82.71
CA PRO A 278 43.56 13.24 -84.14
C PRO A 278 44.95 13.83 -84.50
N ILE A 279 45.52 13.24 -85.56
CA ILE A 279 46.61 13.66 -86.47
C ILE A 279 47.96 13.98 -85.81
#